data_AF-A0A7J4DTD9-F1
#
_entry.id   AF-A0A7J4DTD9-F1
#
_cell.length_a   1.000
_cell.length_b   1.000
_cell.length_c   1.000
_cell.angle_alpha   90.00
_cell.angle_beta   90.00
_cell.angle_gamma   90.00
#
_symmetry.space_group_name_H-M   'P 1'
#
loop_
_entity.id
_entity.type
_entity.pdbx_description
1 polymer ?
#
loop_
_entity_poly.entity_id
_entity_poly.type
_entity_poly.pdbx_seq_one_letter_code
_entity_poly.pdbx_strand_id
1 'polypeptide(L)'
;KRGYAAVKGLEGQRYIANGLGPGKLELWGTLGNASLNLVRGMEVYVYGDVQEDVGDCAENSMVAIYGNAGDSLAQAMRSGEVYVYGNAGNRVGVQMKGGYIVVGGDVGDYLGEFMAGGLILVLGKPGKYIGTGMVGGKIIIRGSIPLTHIGIAPPRSQLEKLIQKLNEIGVIGREELVKALHAKTVDELREALGDAFRFLEKLWGSLHLGYPKPEYRYLHDDEQETVRRLLEKFNMLFKAKIDIDSLLLEKFTVITRSKA
;
A
#
# COMPACT_ATOMS: atom_id res chain seq x y z
N LYS A 1 -35.19 4.04 -6.70
CA LYS A 1 -34.75 2.76 -6.06
C LYS A 1 -33.30 2.52 -6.48
N ARG A 2 -32.39 2.24 -5.54
CA ARG A 2 -31.05 1.76 -5.93
C ARG A 2 -31.22 0.37 -6.57
N GLY A 3 -30.56 0.13 -7.70
CA GLY A 3 -30.66 -1.15 -8.41
C GLY A 3 -30.04 -2.28 -7.59
N TYR A 4 -30.51 -3.51 -7.77
CA TYR A 4 -29.90 -4.72 -7.21
C TYR A 4 -29.72 -5.74 -8.33
N ALA A 5 -28.55 -6.36 -8.38
CA ALA A 5 -28.29 -7.50 -9.26
C ALA A 5 -27.40 -8.53 -8.56
N ALA A 6 -27.54 -9.78 -9.01
CA ALA A 6 -26.79 -10.92 -8.52
C ALA A 6 -26.33 -11.78 -9.70
N VAL A 7 -25.05 -12.12 -9.77
CA VAL A 7 -24.49 -12.99 -10.82
C VAL A 7 -23.75 -14.15 -10.18
N LYS A 8 -24.11 -15.37 -10.53
CA LYS A 8 -23.54 -16.61 -9.97
C LYS A 8 -22.80 -17.40 -11.04
N GLY A 9 -21.80 -18.18 -10.60
CA GLY A 9 -21.02 -19.04 -11.50
C GLY A 9 -20.05 -18.24 -12.37
N LEU A 10 -19.43 -17.21 -11.80
CA LEU A 10 -18.36 -16.48 -12.47
C LEU A 10 -17.09 -17.34 -12.53
N GLU A 11 -16.49 -17.39 -13.71
CA GLU A 11 -15.34 -18.22 -14.07
C GLU A 11 -14.27 -17.37 -14.78
N GLY A 12 -14.13 -16.10 -14.40
CA GLY A 12 -13.18 -15.14 -14.99
C GLY A 12 -13.75 -14.31 -16.14
N GLN A 13 -15.07 -14.14 -16.23
CA GLN A 13 -15.66 -13.19 -17.18
C GLN A 13 -15.19 -11.76 -16.87
N ARG A 14 -14.74 -11.05 -17.91
CA ARG A 14 -14.08 -9.75 -17.82
C ARG A 14 -15.05 -8.59 -17.97
N TYR A 15 -14.64 -7.40 -17.53
CA TYR A 15 -15.38 -6.14 -17.69
C TYR A 15 -16.75 -6.09 -17.02
N ILE A 16 -16.99 -6.95 -16.02
CA ILE A 16 -18.27 -7.01 -15.33
C ILE A 16 -18.52 -5.70 -14.60
N ALA A 17 -19.71 -5.13 -14.84
CA ALA A 17 -20.21 -3.95 -14.15
C ALA A 17 -19.37 -2.66 -14.33
N ASN A 18 -18.56 -2.57 -15.38
CA ASN A 18 -17.82 -1.35 -15.68
C ASN A 18 -18.77 -0.16 -15.94
N GLY A 19 -18.45 0.99 -15.34
CA GLY A 19 -19.22 2.23 -15.50
C GLY A 19 -20.60 2.22 -14.84
N LEU A 20 -20.95 1.20 -14.05
CA LEU A 20 -22.25 1.17 -13.37
C LEU A 20 -22.35 2.23 -12.27
N GLY A 21 -23.54 2.84 -12.19
CA GLY A 21 -23.94 3.82 -11.19
C GLY A 21 -24.74 3.20 -10.02
N PRO A 22 -25.28 4.00 -9.09
CA PRO A 22 -25.56 3.54 -7.74
C PRO A 22 -26.50 2.34 -7.64
N GLY A 23 -26.05 1.31 -6.94
CA GLY A 23 -26.75 0.04 -6.79
C GLY A 23 -25.97 -0.93 -5.93
N LYS A 24 -26.58 -2.09 -5.68
CA LYS A 24 -25.94 -3.21 -4.99
C LYS A 24 -25.71 -4.36 -5.98
N LEU A 25 -24.53 -4.95 -5.94
CA LEU A 25 -24.15 -6.08 -6.79
C LEU A 25 -23.54 -7.19 -5.94
N GLU A 26 -24.04 -8.41 -6.13
CA GLU A 26 -23.48 -9.61 -5.51
C GLU A 26 -22.97 -10.55 -6.60
N LEU A 27 -21.71 -10.96 -6.50
CA LEU A 27 -20.99 -11.72 -7.52
C LEU A 27 -20.43 -12.99 -6.86
N TRP A 28 -20.74 -14.18 -7.40
CA TRP A 28 -20.26 -15.46 -6.86
C TRP A 28 -19.38 -16.17 -7.88
N GLY A 29 -18.19 -16.59 -7.45
CA GLY A 29 -17.16 -17.19 -8.28
C GLY A 29 -15.98 -16.23 -8.51
N THR A 30 -15.21 -16.49 -9.56
CA THR A 30 -14.01 -15.72 -9.92
C THR A 30 -14.36 -14.57 -10.84
N LEU A 31 -14.18 -13.34 -10.37
CA LEU A 31 -14.39 -12.13 -11.18
C LEU A 31 -13.19 -11.89 -12.10
N GLY A 32 -13.44 -11.78 -13.40
CA GLY A 32 -12.35 -11.62 -14.37
C GLY A 32 -11.78 -10.20 -14.45
N ASN A 33 -10.68 -10.08 -15.19
CA ASN A 33 -9.90 -8.85 -15.32
C ASN A 33 -10.74 -7.61 -15.67
N ALA A 34 -10.24 -6.45 -15.23
CA ALA A 34 -10.78 -5.15 -15.60
C ALA A 34 -12.28 -5.01 -15.31
N SER A 35 -12.75 -5.66 -14.24
CA SER A 35 -14.14 -5.60 -13.78
C SER A 35 -14.29 -4.55 -12.67
N LEU A 36 -15.50 -4.02 -12.52
CA LEU A 36 -15.82 -2.93 -11.60
C LEU A 36 -15.04 -1.63 -11.88
N ASN A 37 -14.50 -1.47 -13.09
CA ASN A 37 -13.78 -0.27 -13.45
C ASN A 37 -14.78 0.88 -13.68
N LEU A 38 -14.43 2.09 -13.26
CA LEU A 38 -15.23 3.30 -13.40
C LEU A 38 -16.59 3.26 -12.67
N VAL A 39 -16.78 2.34 -11.71
CA VAL A 39 -18.01 2.26 -10.91
C VAL A 39 -18.17 3.48 -10.01
N ARG A 40 -19.42 3.94 -9.84
CA ARG A 40 -19.76 5.13 -9.05
C ARG A 40 -20.93 4.89 -8.11
N GLY A 41 -20.68 4.99 -6.80
CA GLY A 41 -21.74 4.83 -5.79
C GLY A 41 -22.26 3.41 -5.63
N MET A 42 -21.46 2.40 -6.00
CA MET A 42 -21.85 0.99 -5.95
C MET A 42 -21.52 0.34 -4.60
N GLU A 43 -22.33 -0.63 -4.21
CA GLU A 43 -22.06 -1.54 -3.10
C GLU A 43 -21.89 -2.95 -3.66
N VAL A 44 -20.66 -3.45 -3.71
CA VAL A 44 -20.31 -4.69 -4.40
C VAL A 44 -19.76 -5.72 -3.42
N TYR A 45 -20.27 -6.94 -3.52
CA TYR A 45 -19.77 -8.10 -2.79
C TYR A 45 -19.34 -9.17 -3.78
N VAL A 46 -18.07 -9.58 -3.70
CA VAL A 46 -17.52 -10.68 -4.49
C VAL A 46 -17.26 -11.86 -3.55
N TYR A 47 -18.09 -12.88 -3.65
CA TYR A 47 -17.98 -14.16 -2.95
C TYR A 47 -17.06 -15.11 -3.75
N GLY A 48 -15.77 -14.76 -3.79
CA GLY A 48 -14.73 -15.48 -4.50
C GLY A 48 -13.50 -14.60 -4.74
N ASP A 49 -12.63 -15.04 -5.64
CA ASP A 49 -11.42 -14.32 -6.03
C ASP A 49 -11.71 -13.28 -7.12
N VAL A 50 -10.83 -12.28 -7.24
CA VAL A 50 -10.81 -11.34 -8.35
C VAL A 50 -9.47 -11.38 -9.07
N GLN A 51 -9.48 -11.26 -10.39
CA GLN A 51 -8.28 -11.19 -11.22
C GLN A 51 -7.71 -9.76 -11.26
N GLU A 52 -6.88 -9.44 -12.26
CA GLU A 52 -6.14 -8.18 -12.31
C GLU A 52 -7.03 -6.98 -12.66
N ASP A 53 -6.58 -5.79 -12.23
CA ASP A 53 -7.15 -4.49 -12.58
C ASP A 53 -8.63 -4.36 -12.19
N VAL A 54 -9.03 -4.93 -11.06
CA VAL A 54 -10.41 -4.78 -10.56
C VAL A 54 -10.56 -3.47 -9.79
N GLY A 55 -11.57 -2.68 -10.16
CA GLY A 55 -11.90 -1.42 -9.47
C GLY A 55 -11.10 -0.21 -9.95
N ASP A 56 -10.55 -0.22 -11.17
CA ASP A 56 -9.85 0.95 -11.73
C ASP A 56 -10.75 2.18 -11.72
N CYS A 57 -10.24 3.31 -11.24
CA CYS A 57 -10.95 4.59 -11.16
C CYS A 57 -12.29 4.51 -10.41
N ALA A 58 -12.45 3.56 -9.49
CA ALA A 58 -13.65 3.46 -8.66
C ALA A 58 -13.84 4.74 -7.82
N GLU A 59 -15.10 5.17 -7.69
CA GLU A 59 -15.47 6.40 -7.00
C GLU A 59 -16.69 6.17 -6.11
N ASN A 60 -16.62 6.64 -4.86
CA ASN A 60 -17.70 6.58 -3.87
C ASN A 60 -18.35 5.19 -3.74
N SER A 61 -17.60 4.13 -4.03
CA SER A 61 -18.08 2.75 -4.05
C SER A 61 -17.47 1.94 -2.92
N MET A 62 -18.19 0.94 -2.44
CA MET A 62 -17.72 -0.07 -1.50
C MET A 62 -17.58 -1.39 -2.24
N VAL A 63 -16.40 -1.99 -2.23
CA VAL A 63 -16.14 -3.31 -2.83
C VAL A 63 -15.58 -4.24 -1.75
N ALA A 64 -16.28 -5.34 -1.47
CA ALA A 64 -15.83 -6.36 -0.54
C ALA A 64 -15.53 -7.67 -1.28
N ILE A 65 -14.27 -8.12 -1.24
CA ILE A 65 -13.77 -9.33 -1.89
C ILE A 65 -13.48 -10.37 -0.82
N TYR A 66 -14.22 -11.48 -0.83
CA TYR A 66 -14.11 -12.55 0.17
C TYR A 66 -12.98 -13.55 -0.13
N GLY A 67 -12.37 -13.49 -1.31
CA GLY A 67 -11.18 -14.24 -1.69
C GLY A 67 -9.92 -13.35 -1.77
N ASN A 68 -9.08 -13.67 -2.74
CA ASN A 68 -7.86 -12.95 -3.10
C ASN A 68 -8.10 -11.97 -4.25
N ALA A 69 -7.17 -11.04 -4.43
CA ALA A 69 -7.13 -10.11 -5.55
C ALA A 69 -5.85 -10.25 -6.37
N GLY A 70 -5.97 -10.10 -7.68
CA GLY A 70 -4.82 -10.02 -8.60
C GLY A 70 -4.08 -8.68 -8.53
N ASP A 71 -3.25 -8.47 -9.54
CA ASP A 71 -2.42 -7.26 -9.67
C ASP A 71 -3.26 -6.01 -9.98
N SER A 72 -2.73 -4.83 -9.64
CA SER A 72 -3.32 -3.51 -9.92
C SER A 72 -4.73 -3.30 -9.35
N LEU A 73 -5.08 -4.01 -8.26
CA LEU A 73 -6.35 -3.79 -7.55
C LEU A 73 -6.53 -2.31 -7.21
N ALA A 74 -7.71 -1.77 -7.55
CA ALA A 74 -8.10 -0.39 -7.26
C ALA A 74 -7.13 0.67 -7.82
N GLN A 75 -6.57 0.39 -8.99
CA GLN A 75 -5.80 1.37 -9.76
C GLN A 75 -6.56 2.70 -9.88
N ALA A 76 -5.85 3.81 -9.73
CA ALA A 76 -6.38 5.18 -9.88
C ALA A 76 -7.68 5.48 -9.11
N MET A 77 -7.98 4.71 -8.04
CA MET A 77 -9.17 4.88 -7.21
C MET A 77 -9.25 6.30 -6.66
N ARG A 78 -10.45 6.89 -6.73
CA ARG A 78 -10.66 8.32 -6.40
C ARG A 78 -11.25 8.53 -5.02
N SER A 79 -12.17 7.65 -4.60
CA SER A 79 -12.82 7.67 -3.29
C SER A 79 -13.56 6.35 -3.06
N GLY A 80 -14.07 6.14 -1.85
CA GLY A 80 -14.77 4.89 -1.48
C GLY A 80 -13.88 3.95 -0.69
N GLU A 81 -14.24 2.67 -0.64
CA GLU A 81 -13.58 1.67 0.18
C GLU A 81 -13.50 0.32 -0.54
N VAL A 82 -12.32 -0.30 -0.54
CA VAL A 82 -12.09 -1.67 -1.04
C VAL A 82 -11.56 -2.53 0.10
N TYR A 83 -12.17 -3.68 0.31
CA TYR A 83 -11.81 -4.64 1.34
C TYR A 83 -11.49 -6.00 0.69
N VAL A 84 -10.35 -6.58 1.03
CA VAL A 84 -9.94 -7.91 0.57
C VAL A 84 -9.68 -8.80 1.78
N TYR A 85 -10.41 -9.91 1.87
CA TYR A 85 -10.22 -10.86 2.97
C TYR A 85 -8.86 -11.56 2.90
N GLY A 86 -8.48 -12.04 1.72
CA GLY A 86 -7.24 -12.76 1.46
C GLY A 86 -6.08 -11.84 1.07
N ASN A 87 -5.24 -12.35 0.16
CA ASN A 87 -4.06 -11.65 -0.35
C ASN A 87 -4.42 -10.76 -1.55
N ALA A 88 -3.53 -9.81 -1.88
CA ALA A 88 -3.61 -9.05 -3.12
C ALA A 88 -2.28 -9.09 -3.90
N GLY A 89 -2.35 -8.91 -5.21
CA GLY A 89 -1.18 -8.97 -6.09
C GLY A 89 -0.26 -7.76 -5.99
N ASN A 90 0.51 -7.54 -7.04
CA ASN A 90 1.38 -6.37 -7.19
C ASN A 90 0.57 -5.09 -7.42
N ARG A 91 1.16 -3.92 -7.19
CA ARG A 91 0.63 -2.62 -7.62
C ARG A 91 -0.75 -2.26 -7.07
N VAL A 92 -1.13 -2.80 -5.92
CA VAL A 92 -2.36 -2.44 -5.22
C VAL A 92 -2.38 -0.93 -4.98
N GLY A 93 -3.44 -0.26 -5.42
CA GLY A 93 -3.61 1.20 -5.29
C GLY A 93 -2.63 2.02 -6.12
N VAL A 94 -2.10 1.48 -7.22
CA VAL A 94 -1.26 2.26 -8.15
C VAL A 94 -2.02 3.50 -8.65
N GLN A 95 -1.40 4.67 -8.59
CA GLN A 95 -2.01 5.98 -8.91
C GLN A 95 -3.25 6.37 -8.09
N MET A 96 -3.49 5.71 -6.95
CA MET A 96 -4.64 6.01 -6.07
C MET A 96 -4.63 7.49 -5.65
N LYS A 97 -5.79 8.14 -5.78
CA LYS A 97 -6.00 9.57 -5.49
C LYS A 97 -6.76 9.80 -4.19
N GLY A 98 -7.53 8.82 -3.73
CA GLY A 98 -8.33 8.91 -2.52
C GLY A 98 -9.09 7.62 -2.22
N GLY A 99 -9.74 7.59 -1.05
CA GLY A 99 -10.45 6.40 -0.54
C GLY A 99 -9.59 5.54 0.38
N TYR A 100 -10.09 4.33 0.65
CA TYR A 100 -9.47 3.38 1.58
C TYR A 100 -9.35 1.99 0.93
N ILE A 101 -8.20 1.35 1.05
CA ILE A 101 -8.00 -0.06 0.67
C ILE A 101 -7.55 -0.81 1.93
N VAL A 102 -8.20 -1.93 2.25
CA VAL A 102 -7.85 -2.80 3.37
C VAL A 102 -7.61 -4.21 2.85
N VAL A 103 -6.41 -4.75 3.07
CA VAL A 103 -6.04 -6.12 2.71
C VAL A 103 -5.75 -6.93 3.97
N GLY A 104 -6.46 -8.03 4.17
CA GLY A 104 -6.32 -8.92 5.32
C GLY A 104 -5.06 -9.78 5.28
N GLY A 105 -4.63 -10.17 4.09
CA GLY A 105 -3.43 -10.98 3.86
C GLY A 105 -2.23 -10.18 3.37
N ASP A 106 -1.37 -10.87 2.63
CA ASP A 106 -0.14 -10.34 2.03
C ASP A 106 -0.44 -9.53 0.76
N VAL A 107 0.47 -8.63 0.41
CA VAL A 107 0.43 -7.86 -0.85
C VAL A 107 1.75 -8.00 -1.61
N GLY A 108 1.68 -7.94 -2.94
CA GLY A 108 2.85 -8.02 -3.82
C GLY A 108 3.75 -6.78 -3.81
N ASP A 109 4.60 -6.69 -4.83
CA ASP A 109 5.52 -5.58 -5.05
C ASP A 109 4.78 -4.30 -5.49
N TYR A 110 5.42 -3.14 -5.36
CA TYR A 110 4.93 -1.84 -5.84
C TYR A 110 3.61 -1.38 -5.21
N LEU A 111 3.32 -1.78 -3.97
CA LEU A 111 2.18 -1.28 -3.19
C LEU A 111 2.14 0.26 -3.18
N GLY A 112 1.04 0.86 -3.64
CA GLY A 112 0.86 2.32 -3.66
C GLY A 112 1.82 3.06 -4.60
N GLU A 113 2.28 2.42 -5.68
CA GLU A 113 3.09 3.08 -6.71
C GLU A 113 2.37 4.32 -7.27
N PHE A 114 3.04 5.46 -7.36
CA PHE A 114 2.48 6.75 -7.78
C PHE A 114 1.23 7.22 -7.00
N MET A 115 1.03 6.74 -5.77
CA MET A 115 -0.08 7.16 -4.93
C MET A 115 -0.04 8.67 -4.65
N ALA A 116 -1.18 9.33 -4.83
CA ALA A 116 -1.36 10.78 -4.66
C ALA A 116 -2.31 11.13 -3.49
N GLY A 117 -3.07 10.16 -2.98
CA GLY A 117 -3.97 10.35 -1.85
C GLY A 117 -4.66 9.06 -1.41
N GLY A 118 -5.42 9.13 -0.32
CA GLY A 118 -6.08 7.98 0.29
C GLY A 118 -5.26 7.27 1.36
N LEU A 119 -5.76 6.13 1.83
CA LEU A 119 -5.09 5.27 2.80
C LEU A 119 -5.15 3.80 2.39
N ILE A 120 -4.01 3.11 2.44
CA ILE A 120 -3.93 1.65 2.26
C ILE A 120 -3.51 1.02 3.59
N LEU A 121 -4.30 0.07 4.09
CA LEU A 121 -4.05 -0.71 5.29
C LEU A 121 -3.78 -2.17 4.91
N VAL A 122 -2.62 -2.70 5.31
CA VAL A 122 -2.23 -4.10 5.07
C VAL A 122 -1.98 -4.80 6.41
N LEU A 123 -2.67 -5.92 6.63
CA LEU A 123 -2.55 -6.70 7.85
C LEU A 123 -1.53 -7.85 7.76
N GLY A 124 -1.21 -8.29 6.53
CA GLY A 124 -0.12 -9.23 6.24
C GLY A 124 1.19 -8.54 5.86
N LYS A 125 1.98 -9.22 5.04
CA LYS A 125 3.31 -8.77 4.59
C LYS A 125 3.28 -8.16 3.20
N PRO A 126 4.01 -7.07 2.95
CA PRO A 126 4.18 -6.50 1.63
C PRO A 126 5.37 -7.09 0.89
N GLY A 127 5.35 -6.96 -0.44
CA GLY A 127 6.51 -7.11 -1.30
C GLY A 127 7.50 -5.93 -1.17
N LYS A 128 8.20 -5.63 -2.27
CA LYS A 128 9.22 -4.58 -2.37
C LYS A 128 8.69 -3.35 -3.11
N TYR A 129 9.50 -2.30 -3.15
CA TYR A 129 9.25 -1.06 -3.90
C TYR A 129 8.00 -0.28 -3.46
N ILE A 130 7.63 -0.39 -2.18
CA ILE A 130 6.44 0.19 -1.59
C ILE A 130 6.48 1.72 -1.71
N GLY A 131 5.41 2.32 -2.20
CA GLY A 131 5.27 3.77 -2.34
C GLY A 131 6.19 4.37 -3.41
N THR A 132 6.73 3.59 -4.34
CA THR A 132 7.56 4.15 -5.44
C THR A 132 6.83 5.28 -6.15
N GLY A 133 7.41 6.48 -6.17
CA GLY A 133 6.81 7.66 -6.80
C GLY A 133 5.59 8.24 -6.07
N MET A 134 5.33 7.84 -4.82
CA MET A 134 4.25 8.36 -4.00
C MET A 134 4.43 9.86 -3.73
N VAL A 135 3.42 10.65 -4.09
CA VAL A 135 3.35 12.10 -3.87
C VAL A 135 2.30 12.51 -2.85
N GLY A 136 1.46 11.58 -2.37
CA GLY A 136 0.48 11.81 -1.33
C GLY A 136 -0.20 10.54 -0.82
N GLY A 137 -1.06 10.68 0.19
CA GLY A 137 -1.70 9.55 0.87
C GLY A 137 -0.90 8.98 2.04
N LYS A 138 -1.33 7.81 2.53
CA LYS A 138 -0.71 7.08 3.64
C LYS A 138 -0.81 5.57 3.43
N ILE A 139 0.27 4.84 3.66
CA ILE A 139 0.27 3.36 3.67
C ILE A 139 0.59 2.92 5.10
N ILE A 140 -0.26 2.10 5.70
CA ILE A 140 -0.10 1.55 7.05
C ILE A 140 -0.01 0.04 6.93
N ILE A 141 1.09 -0.53 7.42
CA ILE A 141 1.36 -1.97 7.35
C ILE A 141 1.61 -2.47 8.77
N ARG A 142 0.96 -3.57 9.13
CA ARG A 142 1.17 -4.22 10.43
C ARG A 142 2.61 -4.73 10.55
N GLY A 143 3.26 -4.40 11.66
CA GLY A 143 4.63 -4.85 11.94
C GLY A 143 5.71 -3.99 11.27
N SER A 144 6.96 -4.42 11.45
CA SER A 144 8.16 -3.71 10.96
C SER A 144 8.54 -4.19 9.55
N ILE A 145 8.73 -3.24 8.63
CA ILE A 145 9.13 -3.50 7.24
C ILE A 145 10.57 -3.05 7.01
N PRO A 146 11.43 -3.88 6.40
CA PRO A 146 12.77 -3.46 6.03
C PRO A 146 12.72 -2.25 5.10
N LEU A 147 13.51 -1.24 5.41
CA LEU A 147 13.63 -0.04 4.58
C LEU A 147 14.05 -0.33 3.12
N THR A 148 14.69 -1.48 2.86
CA THR A 148 15.02 -1.95 1.50
C THR A 148 13.79 -2.31 0.66
N HIS A 149 12.61 -2.45 1.28
CA HIS A 149 11.33 -2.65 0.59
C HIS A 149 10.65 -1.32 0.24
N ILE A 150 11.16 -0.17 0.70
CA ILE A 150 10.51 1.13 0.54
C ILE A 150 11.09 1.87 -0.66
N GLY A 151 10.23 2.25 -1.60
CA GLY A 151 10.59 2.94 -2.83
C GLY A 151 11.60 2.17 -3.69
N ILE A 152 12.10 2.84 -4.73
CA ILE A 152 13.28 2.35 -5.45
C ILE A 152 14.51 2.89 -4.74
N ALA A 153 15.30 1.97 -4.18
CA ALA A 153 16.62 2.31 -3.68
C ALA A 153 17.56 2.67 -4.85
N PRO A 154 18.44 3.67 -4.69
CA PRO A 154 19.45 3.96 -5.68
C PRO A 154 20.37 2.73 -5.81
N PRO A 155 20.94 2.50 -6.99
CA PRO A 155 21.89 1.41 -7.19
C PRO A 155 23.00 1.44 -6.13
N ARG A 156 23.38 0.27 -5.61
CA ARG A 156 24.44 0.14 -4.60
C ARG A 156 25.72 0.88 -5.00
N SER A 157 26.08 0.86 -6.28
CA SER A 157 27.25 1.58 -6.81
C SER A 157 27.16 3.10 -6.65
N GLN A 158 25.97 3.70 -6.73
CA GLN A 158 25.78 5.13 -6.47
C GLN A 158 25.83 5.45 -4.98
N LEU A 159 25.26 4.57 -4.16
CA LEU A 159 25.32 4.67 -2.70
C LEU A 159 26.77 4.61 -2.20
N GLU A 160 27.55 3.64 -2.68
CA GLU A 160 28.97 3.47 -2.35
C GLU A 160 29.80 4.68 -2.77
N LYS A 161 29.58 5.22 -3.99
CA LYS A 161 30.25 6.45 -4.44
C LYS A 161 29.93 7.64 -3.55
N LEU A 162 28.68 7.78 -3.11
CA LEU A 162 28.30 8.87 -2.20
C LEU A 162 28.95 8.69 -0.83
N ILE A 163 28.92 7.49 -0.25
CA ILE A 163 29.55 7.20 1.05
C ILE A 163 31.06 7.46 0.99
N GLN A 164 31.74 7.02 -0.07
CA GLN A 164 33.16 7.33 -0.30
C GLN A 164 33.40 8.83 -0.34
N LYS A 165 32.57 9.57 -1.09
CA LYS A 165 32.68 11.02 -1.18
C LYS A 165 32.41 11.73 0.14
N LEU A 166 31.48 11.23 0.96
CA LEU A 166 31.24 11.75 2.33
C LEU A 166 32.49 11.59 3.22
N ASN A 167 33.25 10.50 3.05
CA ASN A 167 34.52 10.33 3.75
C ASN A 167 35.61 11.26 3.21
N GLU A 168 35.72 11.43 1.90
CA GLU A 168 36.69 12.34 1.26
C GLU A 168 36.52 13.80 1.72
N ILE A 169 35.28 14.25 1.90
CA ILE A 169 34.97 15.60 2.37
C ILE A 169 34.97 15.72 3.91
N GLY A 170 35.31 14.65 4.63
CA GLY A 170 35.42 14.64 6.10
C GLY A 170 34.09 14.67 6.86
N VAL A 171 32.96 14.35 6.20
CA VAL A 171 31.64 14.27 6.87
C VAL A 171 31.53 12.98 7.70
N ILE A 172 32.16 11.90 7.25
CA ILE A 172 32.26 10.63 7.99
C ILE A 172 33.71 10.19 8.10
N GLY A 173 34.07 9.51 9.18
CA GLY A 173 35.40 8.93 9.37
C GLY A 173 35.56 7.58 8.68
N ARG A 174 36.77 7.01 8.80
CA ARG A 174 37.13 5.74 8.16
C ARG A 174 36.37 4.55 8.78
N GLU A 175 36.04 4.63 10.07
CA GLU A 175 35.28 3.60 10.75
C GLU A 175 33.82 3.58 10.28
N GLU A 176 33.16 4.74 10.21
CA GLU A 176 31.80 4.87 9.67
C GLU A 176 31.76 4.43 8.19
N LEU A 177 32.76 4.79 7.39
CA LEU A 177 32.88 4.33 6.00
C LEU A 177 32.87 2.81 5.90
N VAL A 178 33.70 2.12 6.70
CA VAL A 178 33.77 0.65 6.66
C VAL A 178 32.46 0.04 7.11
N LYS A 179 31.84 0.53 8.19
CA LYS A 179 30.53 0.07 8.66
C LYS A 179 29.45 0.27 7.59
N ALA A 180 29.42 1.45 6.97
CA ALA A 180 28.42 1.81 5.97
C ALA A 180 28.54 0.99 4.67
N LEU A 181 29.75 0.68 4.21
CA LEU A 181 29.95 -0.16 3.01
C LEU A 181 29.60 -1.64 3.23
N HIS A 182 29.68 -2.12 4.47
CA HIS A 182 29.31 -3.49 4.85
C HIS A 182 27.84 -3.62 5.26
N ALA A 183 27.13 -2.51 5.46
CA ALA A 183 25.72 -2.49 5.79
C ALA A 183 24.91 -3.22 4.71
N LYS A 184 24.09 -4.18 5.16
CA LYS A 184 23.16 -4.95 4.33
C LYS A 184 21.75 -4.39 4.41
N THR A 185 21.45 -3.64 5.45
CA THR A 185 20.15 -2.99 5.68
C THR A 185 20.33 -1.48 5.77
N VAL A 186 19.24 -0.73 5.53
CA VAL A 186 19.28 0.73 5.68
C VAL A 186 19.35 1.11 7.17
N ASP A 187 18.88 0.26 8.09
CA ASP A 187 19.03 0.48 9.54
C ASP A 187 20.50 0.39 9.95
N GLU A 188 21.22 -0.64 9.49
CA GLU A 188 22.69 -0.75 9.66
C GLU A 188 23.40 0.45 9.02
N LEU A 189 22.91 0.93 7.87
CA LEU A 189 23.48 2.09 7.19
C LEU A 189 23.21 3.40 7.95
N ARG A 190 22.02 3.53 8.54
CA ARG A 190 21.63 4.68 9.37
C ARG A 190 22.42 4.70 10.68
N GLU A 191 22.60 3.54 11.31
CA GLU A 191 23.44 3.38 12.49
C GLU A 191 24.91 3.70 12.16
N ALA A 192 25.41 3.21 11.03
CA ALA A 192 26.79 3.46 10.60
C ALA A 192 27.06 4.93 10.28
N LEU A 193 26.10 5.66 9.70
CA LEU A 193 26.29 7.03 9.23
C LEU A 193 25.79 8.11 10.18
N GLY A 194 24.93 7.76 11.16
CA GLY A 194 24.31 8.73 12.07
C GLY A 194 23.69 9.91 11.31
N ASP A 195 24.06 11.14 11.69
CA ASP A 195 23.57 12.37 11.05
C ASP A 195 23.94 12.48 9.57
N ALA A 196 25.02 11.84 9.12
CA ALA A 196 25.42 11.85 7.71
C ALA A 196 24.44 11.08 6.80
N PHE A 197 23.58 10.24 7.39
CA PHE A 197 22.53 9.54 6.65
C PHE A 197 21.60 10.50 5.89
N ARG A 198 21.40 11.74 6.39
CA ARG A 198 20.61 12.79 5.73
C ARG A 198 21.08 13.12 4.29
N PHE A 199 22.34 12.89 3.97
CA PHE A 199 22.88 13.12 2.62
C PHE A 199 22.44 12.03 1.65
N LEU A 200 22.33 10.79 2.13
CA LEU A 200 21.75 9.71 1.34
C LEU A 200 20.24 9.92 1.16
N GLU A 201 19.51 10.43 2.16
CA GLU A 201 18.08 10.78 2.03
C GLU A 201 17.84 11.75 0.87
N LYS A 202 18.77 12.68 0.63
CA LYS A 202 18.72 13.58 -0.54
C LYS A 202 19.00 12.87 -1.87
N LEU A 203 19.89 11.87 -1.89
CA LEU A 203 20.15 11.07 -3.10
C LEU A 203 18.90 10.25 -3.47
N TRP A 204 18.27 9.63 -2.48
CA TRP A 204 16.97 8.98 -2.62
C TRP A 204 15.90 9.97 -3.13
N GLY A 205 15.90 11.20 -2.62
CA GLY A 205 14.97 12.26 -3.05
C GLY A 205 15.27 12.91 -4.40
N SER A 206 16.49 12.80 -4.95
CA SER A 206 16.87 13.46 -6.22
C SER A 206 16.76 12.57 -7.46
N LEU A 207 16.74 11.24 -7.28
CA LEU A 207 16.61 10.27 -8.38
C LEU A 207 15.15 9.93 -8.73
N HIS A 208 14.20 10.18 -7.82
CA HIS A 208 12.77 9.90 -7.97
C HIS A 208 11.93 11.07 -7.44
N LEU A 209 10.62 11.12 -7.72
CA LEU A 209 9.63 12.18 -7.36
C LEU A 209 9.44 12.42 -5.83
N GLY A 210 10.43 12.10 -5.00
CA GLY A 210 10.40 12.04 -3.55
C GLY A 210 10.53 10.59 -3.06
N TYR A 211 11.31 10.38 -1.99
CA TYR A 211 11.40 9.10 -1.31
C TYR A 211 10.30 8.98 -0.26
N PRO A 212 9.51 7.90 -0.21
CA PRO A 212 8.51 7.74 0.85
C PRO A 212 9.18 7.80 2.22
N LYS A 213 8.51 8.38 3.22
CA LYS A 213 9.01 8.47 4.58
C LYS A 213 8.41 7.34 5.43
N PRO A 214 9.14 6.24 5.65
CA PRO A 214 8.71 5.17 6.54
C PRO A 214 9.00 5.51 8.00
N GLU A 215 8.07 5.19 8.89
CA GLU A 215 8.20 5.31 10.34
C GLU A 215 7.64 4.04 10.99
N TYR A 216 8.42 3.40 11.88
CA TYR A 216 7.93 2.28 12.69
C TYR A 216 7.49 2.77 14.07
N ARG A 217 6.20 3.03 14.24
CA ARG A 217 5.65 3.72 15.41
C ARG A 217 4.22 3.29 15.75
N TYR A 218 3.74 3.72 16.92
CA TYR A 218 2.31 3.67 17.24
C TYR A 218 1.53 4.63 16.35
N LEU A 219 0.31 4.26 16.02
CA LEU A 219 -0.60 5.11 15.28
C LEU A 219 -1.00 6.32 16.13
N HIS A 220 -1.09 7.48 15.49
CA HIS A 220 -1.65 8.70 16.10
C HIS A 220 -3.17 8.55 16.30
N ASP A 221 -3.78 9.37 17.15
CA ASP A 221 -5.20 9.23 17.51
C ASP A 221 -6.13 9.26 16.28
N ASP A 222 -5.87 10.15 15.30
CA ASP A 222 -6.61 10.24 14.04
C ASP A 222 -6.45 8.98 13.16
N GLU A 223 -5.25 8.41 13.16
CA GLU A 223 -4.94 7.16 12.47
C GLU A 223 -5.61 5.97 13.16
N GLN A 224 -5.61 5.92 14.50
CA GLN A 224 -6.27 4.88 15.28
C GLN A 224 -7.78 4.90 15.05
N GLU A 225 -8.43 6.06 15.07
CA GLU A 225 -9.86 6.21 14.79
C GLU A 225 -10.19 5.71 13.38
N THR A 226 -9.38 6.12 12.39
CA THR A 226 -9.55 5.70 10.99
C THR A 226 -9.37 4.19 10.83
N VAL A 227 -8.29 3.62 11.38
CA VAL A 227 -7.98 2.19 11.29
C VAL A 227 -9.02 1.37 12.05
N ARG A 228 -9.48 1.80 13.22
CA ARG A 228 -10.57 1.16 13.98
C ARG A 228 -11.82 1.04 13.12
N ARG A 229 -12.29 2.15 12.53
CA ARG A 229 -13.48 2.16 11.67
C ARG A 229 -13.36 1.19 10.50
N LEU A 230 -12.19 1.16 9.85
CA LEU A 230 -11.91 0.24 8.74
C LEU A 230 -11.94 -1.22 9.19
N LEU A 231 -11.34 -1.52 10.35
CA LEU A 231 -11.27 -2.88 10.88
C LEU A 231 -12.61 -3.38 11.44
N GLU A 232 -13.43 -2.52 12.03
CA GLU A 232 -14.79 -2.85 12.44
C GLU A 232 -15.62 -3.27 11.23
N LYS A 233 -15.51 -2.51 10.14
CA LYS A 233 -16.16 -2.86 8.88
C LYS A 233 -15.59 -4.13 8.26
N PHE A 234 -14.26 -4.33 8.32
CA PHE A 234 -13.61 -5.57 7.88
C PHE A 234 -14.14 -6.80 8.66
N ASN A 235 -14.19 -6.71 9.99
CA ASN A 235 -14.76 -7.74 10.87
C ASN A 235 -16.24 -8.01 10.54
N MET A 236 -17.04 -6.96 10.32
CA MET A 236 -18.44 -7.09 9.94
C MET A 236 -18.62 -7.78 8.59
N LEU A 237 -17.88 -7.35 7.55
CA LEU A 237 -17.96 -7.88 6.20
C LEU A 237 -17.57 -9.37 6.15
N PHE A 238 -16.42 -9.71 6.73
CA PHE A 238 -15.84 -11.03 6.58
C PHE A 238 -16.10 -11.96 7.78
N LYS A 239 -16.84 -11.49 8.79
CA LYS A 239 -16.99 -12.17 10.09
C LYS A 239 -15.63 -12.53 10.70
N ALA A 240 -14.63 -11.68 10.45
CA ALA A 240 -13.29 -11.84 11.00
C ALA A 240 -13.32 -11.56 12.51
N LYS A 241 -12.36 -12.14 13.23
CA LYS A 241 -12.22 -12.02 14.68
C LYS A 241 -10.93 -11.29 15.04
N ILE A 242 -10.68 -10.17 14.36
CA ILE A 242 -9.53 -9.33 14.70
C ILE A 242 -9.85 -8.61 16.01
N ASP A 243 -9.01 -8.81 17.01
CA ASP A 243 -9.03 -8.02 18.24
C ASP A 243 -8.44 -6.64 17.94
N ILE A 244 -9.32 -5.67 17.67
CA ILE A 244 -8.94 -4.33 17.23
C ILE A 244 -8.24 -3.57 18.35
N ASP A 245 -8.68 -3.75 19.60
CA ASP A 245 -8.10 -3.06 20.75
C ASP A 245 -6.67 -3.54 20.99
N SER A 246 -6.45 -4.86 20.95
CA SER A 246 -5.09 -5.40 21.06
C SER A 246 -4.23 -4.97 19.87
N LEU A 247 -4.77 -4.95 18.65
CA LEU A 247 -4.01 -4.64 17.44
C LEU A 247 -3.55 -3.17 17.42
N LEU A 248 -4.39 -2.24 17.85
CA LEU A 248 -4.05 -0.80 17.87
C LEU A 248 -3.00 -0.45 18.93
N LEU A 249 -2.72 -1.34 19.88
CA LEU A 249 -1.61 -1.23 20.83
C LEU A 249 -0.27 -1.69 20.24
N GLU A 250 -0.24 -2.21 19.01
CA GLU A 250 1.00 -2.58 18.32
C GLU A 250 1.61 -1.38 17.56
N LYS A 251 2.89 -1.51 17.18
CA LYS A 251 3.53 -0.58 16.24
C LYS A 251 3.26 -1.00 14.80
N PHE A 252 3.14 -0.01 13.93
CA PHE A 252 2.94 -0.18 12.50
C PHE A 252 4.07 0.49 11.74
N THR A 253 4.35 -0.03 10.55
CA THR A 253 5.10 0.73 9.56
C THR A 253 4.15 1.68 8.87
N VAL A 254 4.33 2.97 9.09
CA VAL A 254 3.56 4.05 8.46
C VAL A 254 4.43 4.73 7.43
N ILE A 255 3.96 4.75 6.18
CA ILE A 255 4.67 5.34 5.05
C ILE A 255 3.85 6.53 4.54
N THR A 256 4.49 7.69 4.45
CA THR A 256 3.89 8.93 3.96
C THR A 256 4.77 9.54 2.86
N ARG A 257 4.25 10.54 2.14
CA ARG A 257 5.05 11.30 1.18
C ARG A 257 6.24 12.00 1.85
N SER A 258 7.35 12.18 1.13
CA SER A 258 8.35 13.17 1.53
C SER A 258 7.71 14.56 1.49
N LYS A 259 7.99 15.40 2.49
CA LYS A 259 7.82 16.85 2.32
C LYS A 259 8.91 17.29 1.33
N ALA A 260 8.51 18.00 0.27
CA ALA A 260 9.43 18.72 -0.61
C ALA A 260 9.97 19.95 0.11
#